data_AF-A0A914J5M6-F1
#
_entry.id   AF-A0A914J5M6-F1
#
_cell.length_a   1.000
_cell.length_b   1.000
_cell.length_c   1.000
_cell.angle_alpha   90.00
_cell.angle_beta   90.00
_cell.angle_gamma   90.00
#
_symmetry.space_group_name_H-M   'P 1'
#
loop_
_entity.id
_entity.type
_entity.pdbx_description
1 polymer ?
#
loop_
_entity_poly.entity_id
_entity_poly.type
_entity_poly.pdbx_seq_one_letter_code
_entity_poly.pdbx_strand_id
1 'polypeptide(L)' 'MEDLCENADVKKMIMDDMLAVGKAAGLYSFEQVKDIYLCSEMFTVENDLLTPTLKSKRPKLKEHFKKQIEEMYSHLD' A
#
# COMPACT_ATOMS: atom_id res chain seq x y z
N MET A 1 -15.59 -6.12 4.65
CA MET A 1 -14.50 -5.18 4.26
C MET A 1 -13.26 -5.96 3.89
N GLU A 2 -12.86 -6.95 4.69
CA GLU A 2 -11.79 -7.90 4.36
C GLU A 2 -11.96 -8.53 2.97
N ASP A 3 -13.17 -9.00 2.63
CA ASP A 3 -13.46 -9.60 1.32
C ASP A 3 -13.19 -8.67 0.12
N LEU A 4 -13.31 -7.35 0.31
CA LEU A 4 -13.02 -6.37 -0.74
C LEU A 4 -11.51 -6.17 -0.91
N CYS A 5 -10.74 -6.25 0.18
CA CYS A 5 -9.29 -6.13 0.15
C CYS A 5 -8.63 -7.35 -0.55
N GLU A 6 -9.28 -8.51 -0.51
CA GLU A 6 -8.83 -9.73 -1.20
C GLU A 6 -9.27 -9.79 -2.68
N ASN A 7 -10.15 -8.87 -3.11
CA ASN A 7 -10.68 -8.86 -4.46
C ASN A 7 -9.66 -8.27 -5.46
N ALA A 8 -9.24 -9.09 -6.43
CA ALA A 8 -8.28 -8.71 -7.46
C ALA A 8 -8.77 -7.56 -8.36
N ASP A 9 -10.06 -7.47 -8.65
CA ASP A 9 -10.64 -6.39 -9.45
C ASP A 9 -10.59 -5.05 -8.69
N VAL A 10 -10.81 -5.07 -7.37
CA VAL A 10 -10.68 -3.89 -6.51
C VAL A 10 -9.23 -3.43 -6.44
N LYS A 11 -8.29 -4.36 -6.20
CA LYS A 11 -6.85 -4.08 -6.22
C LYS A 11 -6.43 -3.46 -7.55
N LYS A 12 -6.87 -4.04 -8.67
CA LYS A 12 -6.57 -3.52 -10.01
C LYS A 12 -7.14 -2.12 -10.23
N MET A 13 -8.40 -1.89 -9.86
CA MET A 13 -9.04 -0.59 -10.00
C MET A 13 -8.29 0.52 -9.26
N ILE A 14 -7.87 0.25 -8.02
CA ILE A 14 -7.10 1.22 -7.21
C ILE A 14 -5.71 1.45 -7.82
N MET A 15 -5.04 0.37 -8.26
CA MET A 15 -3.73 0.46 -8.88
C MET A 15 -3.76 1.31 -10.17
N ASP A 16 -4.75 1.08 -11.04
CA ASP A 16 -4.92 1.81 -12.29
C ASP A 16 -5.15 3.32 -12.03
N ASP A 17 -5.93 3.67 -11.01
CA ASP A 17 -6.14 5.06 -10.59
C ASP A 17 -4.86 5.72 -10.06
N MET A 18 -4.09 5.02 -9.22
CA MET A 18 -2.80 5.51 -8.72
C MET A 18 -1.81 5.80 -9.87
N LEU A 19 -1.74 4.89 -10.86
CA LEU A 19 -0.89 5.07 -12.04
C LEU A 19 -1.36 6.24 -12.92
N ALA A 20 -2.68 6.41 -13.07
CA ALA A 20 -3.27 7.53 -13.82
C ALA A 20 -2.91 8.88 -13.17
N VAL A 21 -3.06 9.01 -11.85
CA VAL A 21 -2.67 10.21 -11.10
C VAL A 21 -1.17 10.45 -11.20
N GLY A 22 -0.34 9.43 -11.03
CA GLY A 22 1.11 9.54 -11.14
C GLY A 22 1.57 10.01 -12.52
N LYS A 23 0.97 9.46 -13.58
CA LYS A 23 1.24 9.87 -14.96
C LYS A 23 0.82 11.31 -15.23
N ALA A 24 -0.36 11.72 -14.74
CA ALA A 24 -0.85 13.08 -14.87
C ALA A 24 0.03 14.10 -14.12
N ALA A 25 0.61 13.69 -12.99
CA ALA A 25 1.57 14.48 -12.21
C ALA A 25 3.00 14.49 -12.80
N GLY A 26 3.27 13.73 -13.86
CA GLY A 26 4.58 13.68 -14.51
C GLY A 26 5.60 12.77 -13.83
N LEU A 27 5.17 11.84 -12.96
CA LEU A 27 6.07 10.89 -12.31
C LEU A 27 6.66 9.89 -13.32
N TYR A 28 7.96 9.67 -13.22
CA TYR A 28 8.65 8.66 -14.02
C TYR A 28 8.22 7.25 -13.62
N SER A 29 8.41 6.29 -14.52
CA SER A 29 8.00 4.89 -14.31
C SER A 29 8.67 4.22 -13.10
N PHE A 30 9.84 4.70 -12.67
CA PHE A 30 10.56 4.21 -11.49
C PHE A 30 10.11 4.86 -10.18
N GLU A 31 9.39 5.98 -10.23
CA GLU A 31 8.79 6.64 -9.06
C GLU A 31 7.39 6.08 -8.74
N GLN A 32 6.76 5.44 -9.73
CA GLN A 32 5.45 4.80 -9.57
C GLN A 32 5.58 3.40 -8.98
N VAL A 33 4.67 3.06 -8.06
CA VAL A 33 4.59 1.74 -7.44
C VAL A 33 4.35 0.65 -8.48
N LYS A 34 4.87 -0.55 -8.23
CA LYS A 34 4.70 -1.73 -9.12
C LYS A 34 3.65 -2.71 -8.63
N ASP A 35 3.36 -2.70 -7.34
CA ASP A 35 2.31 -3.49 -6.73
C ASP A 35 1.80 -2.81 -5.44
N ILE A 36 0.61 -3.19 -4.99
CA ILE A 36 -0.03 -2.73 -3.76
C ILE A 36 -0.64 -3.89 -2.96
N TYR A 37 -0.73 -3.70 -1.65
CA TYR A 37 -1.47 -4.57 -0.74
C TYR A 37 -2.62 -3.78 -0.11
N LEU A 38 -3.83 -4.31 -0.17
CA LEU A 38 -5.00 -3.72 0.47
C LEU A 38 -5.16 -4.31 1.86
N CYS A 39 -5.20 -3.46 2.88
CA CYS A 39 -5.45 -3.86 4.27
C CYS A 39 -6.80 -3.31 4.71
N SER A 40 -7.60 -4.14 5.39
CA SER A 40 -8.86 -3.71 6.03
C SER A 40 -8.63 -2.98 7.35
N GLU A 41 -7.49 -3.22 8.01
CA GLU A 41 -7.13 -2.57 9.28
C GLU A 41 -6.63 -1.15 9.05
N MET A 42 -7.27 -0.19 9.73
CA MET A 42 -6.83 1.21 9.70
C MET A 42 -5.58 1.43 10.55
N PHE A 43 -4.73 2.37 10.13
CA PHE A 43 -3.61 2.80 10.96
C PHE A 43 -4.13 3.72 12.06
N THR A 44 -3.77 3.43 13.30
CA THR A 44 -4.23 4.18 14.47
C THR A 44 -3.05 4.47 15.40
N VAL A 45 -3.27 5.34 16.38
CA VAL A 45 -2.26 5.56 17.43
C VAL A 45 -2.25 4.35 18.38
N GLU A 46 -3.43 3.76 18.58
CA GLU A 46 -3.72 2.62 19.44
C GLU A 46 -3.03 1.33 18.97
N ASN A 47 -2.98 1.06 17.66
CA ASN A 47 -2.22 -0.07 17.10
C ASN A 47 -0.74 0.25 16.80
N ASP A 48 -0.23 1.38 17.33
CA ASP A 48 1.18 1.79 17.20
C ASP A 48 1.66 2.01 15.75
N LEU A 49 0.73 2.15 14.78
CA LEU A 49 1.06 2.41 13.37
C LEU A 49 1.14 3.90 13.04
N LEU A 50 0.53 4.76 13.87
CA LEU A 50 0.63 6.21 13.78
C LEU A 50 1.36 6.83 14.97
N THR A 51 2.01 7.98 14.73
CA THR A 51 2.46 8.89 15.78
C THR A 51 1.25 9.57 16.44
N PRO A 52 1.39 10.15 17.64
CA PRO A 52 0.33 10.97 18.24
C PRO A 52 -0.12 12.15 17.36
N THR A 53 0.71 12.56 16.39
CA THR A 53 0.41 13.59 15.37
C THR A 53 -0.14 13.01 14.06
N LEU A 54 -0.62 11.76 14.08
CA LEU A 54 -1.26 11.06 12.95
C LEU A 54 -0.36 10.84 11.73
N LYS A 55 0.96 10.83 11.93
CA LYS A 55 1.93 10.48 10.88
C LYS A 55 2.25 8.99 10.94
N SER A 56 2.42 8.36 9.78
CA SER A 56 2.84 6.96 9.66
C SER A 56 4.17 6.69 10.39
N LYS A 57 4.18 5.71 11.30
CA LYS A 57 5.41 5.19 11.93
C LYS A 57 6.09 4.19 11.00
N ARG A 58 6.92 4.70 10.09
CA ARG A 58 7.55 3.89 9.01
C ARG A 58 8.24 2.60 9.50
N PRO A 59 9.03 2.57 10.59
CA PRO A 59 9.64 1.31 11.06
C PRO A 59 8.60 0.27 11.49
N LYS A 60 7.53 0.70 12.17
CA LYS A 60 6.44 -0.17 12.64
C LYS A 60 5.62 -0.72 11.49
N LEU A 61 5.27 0.12 10.52
CA LEU A 61 4.59 -0.31 9.29
C LEU A 61 5.43 -1.32 8.50
N LYS A 62 6.74 -1.09 8.38
CA LYS A 62 7.64 -2.01 7.69
C LYS A 62 7.68 -3.38 8.37
N GLU A 63 7.71 -3.42 9.70
CA GLU A 63 7.68 -4.67 10.46
C GLU A 63 6.34 -5.39 10.34
N HIS A 64 5.23 -4.65 10.51
CA HIS A 64 3.88 -5.18 10.45
C HIS A 64 3.53 -5.77 9.07
N PHE A 65 3.90 -5.10 7.98
CA PHE A 65 3.62 -5.53 6.61
C PHE A 65 4.79 -6.28 5.94
N LYS A 66 5.78 -6.73 6.72
CA LYS A 66 7.01 -7.32 6.18
C LYS A 66 6.71 -8.48 5.22
N LYS A 67 5.84 -9.40 5.62
CA LYS A 67 5.50 -10.59 4.83
C LYS A 67 4.87 -10.22 3.49
N GLN A 68 3.89 -9.32 3.51
CA GLN A 68 3.18 -8.87 2.31
C GLN A 68 4.11 -8.12 1.36
N ILE A 69 5.03 -7.31 1.89
CA ILE A 69 6.03 -6.61 1.10
C ILE A 69 6.97 -7.62 0.43
N GLU A 70 7.47 -8.61 1.17
CA GLU A 70 8.35 -9.66 0.63
C GLU A 70 7.64 -10.49 -0.46
N GLU A 71 6.38 -10.85 -0.25
CA GLU A 71 5.55 -11.56 -1.23
C GLU A 71 5.35 -10.75 -2.51
N MET A 72 5.00 -9.46 -2.41
CA MET A 72 4.87 -8.59 -3.58
C MET A 72 6.18 -8.51 -4.37
N TYR A 73 7.31 -8.30 -3.68
CA TYR A 73 8.62 -8.27 -4.36
C TYR A 73 9.00 -9.60 -5.01
N SER A 74 8.56 -10.74 -4.46
CA SER A 74 8.84 -12.06 -5.06
C SER A 74 8.11 -12.29 -6.40
N HIS A 75 7.06 -11.50 -6.67
CA HIS A 75 6.29 -11.53 -7.91
C HIS A 75 6.71 -10.42 -8.90
N LEU A 76 7.69 -9.59 -8.53
CA LEU A 76 8.25 -8.56 -9.40
C LEU A 76 9.53 -9.10 -10.04
N ASP A 77 9.52 -9.23 -11.37
CA ASP A 77 10.68 -9.57 -12.19
C ASP A 77 11.75 -8.47 -12.20
#